data_AF-A0A183HDD3-F1
#
_entry.id   AF-A0A183HDD3-F1
#
_cell.length_a   1.000
_cell.length_b   1.000
_cell.length_c   1.000
_cell.angle_alpha   90.00
_cell.angle_beta   90.00
_cell.angle_gamma   90.00
#
_symmetry.space_group_name_H-M   'P 1'
#
loop_
_entity.id
_entity.type
_entity.pdbx_description
1 polymer ?
#
loop_
_entity_poly.entity_id
_entity_poly.type
_entity_poly.pdbx_seq_one_letter_code
_entity_poly.pdbx_strand_id
1 'polypeptide(L)'
;MAEPPMPDLSHLSAEERQIIEEVFQRQREEEEKETQLSQKADQELEAIEKQINQRKEIAQRLVGTHDDAICQICQVTKFVDGIGHKCFYCQLRSCARCGGRTASKNKVSVNQSILQNTVIKFLYELLLDISTFYIII
;
A
#
# COMPACT_ATOMS: atom_id res chain seq x y z
N MET A 1 6.45 4.03 34.61
CA MET A 1 6.18 2.74 35.27
C MET A 1 6.53 2.91 36.74
N ALA A 2 5.71 2.42 37.67
CA ALA A 2 5.97 2.59 39.09
C ALA A 2 7.14 1.69 39.50
N GLU A 3 8.14 2.27 40.15
CA GLU A 3 9.31 1.54 40.64
C GLU A 3 8.88 0.47 41.64
N PRO A 4 9.30 -0.80 41.49
CA PRO A 4 8.91 -1.86 42.41
C PRO A 4 9.51 -1.59 43.81
N PRO A 5 8.73 -1.76 44.89
CA PRO A 5 9.23 -1.57 46.25
C PRO A 5 10.37 -2.55 46.53
N MET A 6 11.42 -2.07 47.21
CA MET A 6 12.55 -2.93 47.56
C MET A 6 12.07 -4.12 48.42
N PRO A 7 12.56 -5.34 48.16
CA PRO A 7 12.22 -6.51 48.95
C PRO A 7 12.76 -6.37 50.39
N ASP A 8 12.10 -7.02 51.35
CA ASP A 8 12.58 -7.06 52.74
C ASP A 8 13.85 -7.92 52.84
N LEU A 9 14.90 -7.36 53.46
CA LEU A 9 16.22 -7.98 53.63
C LEU A 9 16.56 -8.28 55.10
N SER A 10 15.58 -8.19 56.01
CA SER A 10 15.76 -8.38 57.46
C SER A 10 16.29 -9.76 57.87
N HIS A 11 16.11 -10.78 57.01
CA HIS A 11 16.55 -12.16 57.24
C HIS A 11 18.04 -12.39 56.92
N LEU A 12 18.71 -11.45 56.27
CA LEU A 12 20.05 -11.67 55.72
C LEU A 12 21.16 -11.17 56.65
N SER A 13 22.34 -11.77 56.52
CA SER A 13 23.54 -11.22 57.13
C SER A 13 23.91 -9.86 56.51
N ALA A 14 24.66 -9.04 57.23
CA ALA A 14 25.05 -7.70 56.75
C ALA A 14 25.82 -7.76 55.41
N GLU A 15 26.61 -8.81 55.19
CA GLU A 15 27.39 -9.03 53.97
C GLU A 15 26.48 -9.39 52.79
N GLU A 16 25.54 -10.33 52.98
CA GLU A 16 24.57 -10.73 51.95
C GLU A 16 23.64 -9.56 51.58
N ARG A 17 23.22 -8.78 52.57
CA ARG A 17 22.40 -7.58 52.36
C ARG A 17 23.13 -6.54 51.50
N GLN A 18 24.40 -6.28 51.77
CA GLN A 18 25.19 -5.30 51.01
C GLN A 18 25.31 -5.68 49.54
N ILE A 19 25.56 -6.97 49.24
CA ILE A 19 25.67 -7.46 47.86
C ILE A 19 24.36 -7.23 47.09
N ILE A 20 23.22 -7.46 47.75
CA ILE A 20 21.89 -7.26 47.14
C ILE A 20 21.63 -5.77 46.89
N GLU A 21 21.92 -4.89 47.85
CA GLU A 21 21.78 -3.44 47.69
C GLU A 21 22.64 -2.92 46.51
N GLU A 22 23.87 -3.43 46.34
CA GLU A 22 24.74 -3.09 45.19
C GLU A 22 24.19 -3.59 43.83
N VAL A 23 23.51 -4.73 43.80
CA VAL A 23 22.82 -5.21 42.59
C VAL A 23 21.63 -4.33 42.25
N PHE A 24 20.79 -3.99 43.24
CA PHE A 24 19.64 -3.11 43.03
C PHE A 24 20.05 -1.73 42.56
N GLN A 25 21.13 -1.17 43.11
CA GLN A 25 21.63 0.13 42.70
C GLN A 25 22.05 0.12 41.22
N ARG A 26 22.77 -0.92 40.78
CA ARG A 26 23.14 -1.07 39.36
C ARG A 26 21.94 -1.26 38.45
N GLN A 27 20.94 -2.04 38.88
CA GLN A 27 19.69 -2.21 38.12
C GLN A 27 18.96 -0.89 37.95
N ARG A 28 18.84 -0.09 39.02
CA ARG A 28 18.23 1.25 38.96
C ARG A 28 18.98 2.17 37.98
N GLU A 29 20.30 2.17 38.00
CA GLU A 29 21.13 2.96 37.08
C GLU A 29 20.98 2.50 35.62
N GLU A 30 20.89 1.19 35.38
CA GLU A 30 20.63 0.63 34.06
C GLU A 30 19.23 0.97 33.55
N GLU A 31 18.19 0.87 34.39
CA GLU A 31 16.81 1.24 34.07
C GLU A 31 16.66 2.74 33.77
N GLU A 32 17.34 3.60 34.53
CA GLU A 32 17.35 5.04 34.27
C GLU A 32 18.01 5.34 32.91
N LYS A 33 19.13 4.68 32.61
CA LYS A 33 19.82 4.82 31.33
C LYS A 33 18.97 4.31 30.17
N GLU A 34 18.30 3.17 30.32
CA GLU A 34 17.37 2.64 29.32
C GLU A 34 16.20 3.59 29.08
N THR A 35 15.63 4.16 30.15
CA THR A 35 14.56 5.15 30.08
C THR A 35 15.01 6.40 29.32
N GLN A 36 16.21 6.91 29.58
CA GLN A 36 16.78 8.06 28.85
C GLN A 36 16.99 7.76 27.36
N LEU A 37 17.49 6.56 27.04
CA LEU A 37 17.66 6.13 25.65
C LEU A 37 16.32 5.99 24.92
N SER A 38 15.31 5.40 25.56
CA SER A 38 13.96 5.29 25.01
C SER A 38 13.37 6.67 24.72
N GLN A 39 13.44 7.59 25.68
CA GLN A 39 12.94 8.96 25.50
C GLN A 39 13.62 9.67 24.33
N LYS A 40 14.92 9.49 24.17
CA LYS A 40 15.66 10.06 23.04
C LYS A 40 15.21 9.46 21.70
N ALA A 41 15.03 8.13 21.65
CA ALA A 41 14.53 7.46 20.46
C ALA A 41 13.12 7.95 20.07
N ASP A 42 12.22 8.11 21.05
CA ASP A 42 10.87 8.63 20.84
C ASP A 42 10.91 10.06 20.27
N GLN A 43 11.78 10.92 20.78
CA GLN A 43 11.98 12.28 20.26
C GLN A 43 12.52 12.28 18.82
N GLU A 44 13.47 11.40 18.50
CA GLU A 44 13.99 11.25 17.15
C GLU A 44 12.90 10.76 16.18
N LEU A 45 12.06 9.82 16.59
CA LEU A 45 10.91 9.35 15.82
C LEU A 45 9.91 10.48 15.55
N GLU A 46 9.55 11.27 16.57
CA GLU A 46 8.63 12.40 16.41
C GLU A 46 9.20 13.45 15.43
N ALA A 47 10.51 13.72 15.48
CA ALA A 47 11.18 14.63 14.56
C ALA A 47 11.14 14.11 13.12
N ILE A 48 11.40 12.81 12.92
CA ILE A 48 11.34 12.17 11.60
C ILE A 48 9.91 12.20 11.05
N GLU A 49 8.91 11.89 11.88
CA GLU A 49 7.51 11.93 11.48
C GLU A 49 7.10 13.34 11.03
N LYS A 50 7.50 14.38 11.78
CA LYS A 50 7.30 15.78 11.40
C LYS A 50 7.94 16.09 10.05
N GLN A 51 9.18 15.66 9.81
CA GLN A 51 9.85 15.87 8.51
C GLN A 51 9.11 15.16 7.36
N ILE A 52 8.65 13.92 7.57
CA ILE A 52 7.88 13.18 6.57
C ILE A 52 6.58 13.92 6.25
N ASN A 53 5.85 14.38 7.27
CA ASN A 53 4.60 15.11 7.09
C ASN A 53 4.81 16.45 6.38
N GLN A 54 5.86 17.21 6.75
CA GLN A 54 6.23 18.43 6.04
C GLN A 54 6.55 18.17 4.56
N ARG A 55 7.33 17.11 4.26
CA ARG A 55 7.61 16.72 2.87
C ARG A 55 6.35 16.33 2.11
N LYS A 56 5.43 15.61 2.74
CA LYS A 56 4.13 15.25 2.15
C LYS A 56 3.29 16.49 1.86
N GLU A 57 3.20 17.45 2.79
CA GLU A 57 2.48 18.70 2.55
C GLU A 57 3.10 19.52 1.42
N ILE A 58 4.44 19.64 1.39
CA ILE A 58 5.14 20.34 0.30
C ILE A 58 4.85 19.64 -1.02
N ALA A 59 4.97 18.31 -1.07
CA ALA A 59 4.64 17.53 -2.26
C ALA A 59 3.17 17.77 -2.67
N GLN A 60 2.21 17.73 -1.75
CA GLN A 60 0.80 18.00 -2.03
C GLN A 60 0.55 19.42 -2.57
N ARG A 61 1.27 20.44 -2.08
CA ARG A 61 1.18 21.81 -2.63
C ARG A 61 1.81 21.92 -4.03
N LEU A 62 2.75 21.05 -4.35
CA LEU A 62 3.38 20.93 -5.68
C LEU A 62 2.60 20.00 -6.62
N VAL A 63 1.72 19.13 -6.09
CA VAL A 63 0.75 18.37 -6.87
C VAL A 63 -0.24 19.37 -7.48
N GLY A 64 -0.15 19.51 -8.80
CA GLY A 64 -0.89 20.50 -9.59
C GLY A 64 -0.01 21.57 -10.25
N THR A 65 1.29 21.66 -9.94
CA THR A 65 2.20 22.64 -10.58
C THR A 65 3.37 22.02 -11.36
N HIS A 66 3.74 20.75 -11.16
CA HIS A 66 4.88 20.18 -11.92
C HIS A 66 4.84 18.66 -12.22
N ASP A 67 4.29 17.81 -11.33
CA ASP A 67 4.33 16.34 -11.54
C ASP A 67 3.28 15.80 -12.51
N ASP A 68 2.24 16.58 -12.80
CA ASP A 68 1.30 16.32 -13.89
C ASP A 68 1.82 16.79 -15.26
N ALA A 69 2.95 17.50 -15.28
CA ALA A 69 3.57 18.05 -16.48
C ALA A 69 4.78 17.23 -16.93
N ILE A 70 5.15 16.14 -16.25
CA ILE A 70 6.28 15.28 -16.63
C ILE A 70 5.92 13.80 -16.53
N CYS A 71 6.41 12.98 -17.44
CA CYS A 71 6.24 11.53 -17.41
C CYS A 71 6.90 10.92 -16.17
N GLN A 72 6.12 10.23 -15.34
CA GLN A 72 6.57 9.63 -14.08
C GLN A 72 7.44 8.38 -14.25
N ILE A 73 7.61 7.89 -15.49
CA ILE A 73 8.46 6.73 -15.81
C ILE A 73 9.86 7.18 -16.25
N CYS A 74 9.94 8.01 -17.30
CA CYS A 74 11.25 8.47 -17.80
C CYS A 74 11.76 9.75 -17.15
N GLN A 75 10.89 10.55 -16.53
CA GLN A 75 11.19 11.86 -15.94
C GLN A 75 11.85 12.89 -16.90
N VAL A 76 11.94 12.56 -18.20
CA VAL A 76 12.50 13.43 -19.24
C VAL A 76 11.39 14.12 -20.04
N THR A 77 10.32 13.38 -20.35
CA THR A 77 9.26 13.90 -21.23
C THR A 77 8.33 14.82 -20.47
N LYS A 78 8.28 16.10 -20.85
CA LYS A 78 7.29 17.06 -20.37
C LYS A 78 6.00 16.96 -21.19
N PHE A 79 4.84 17.08 -20.55
CA PHE A 79 3.52 17.15 -21.18
C PHE A 79 3.19 18.60 -21.50
N VAL A 80 2.71 18.85 -22.71
CA VAL A 80 2.11 20.14 -23.10
C VAL A 80 0.61 20.01 -22.87
N ASP A 81 0.00 21.00 -22.21
CA ASP A 81 -1.44 21.07 -21.90
C ASP A 81 -2.02 19.85 -21.14
N GLY A 82 -1.18 19.12 -20.39
CA GLY A 82 -1.60 17.95 -19.60
C GLY A 82 -1.87 16.67 -20.42
N ILE A 83 -1.50 16.66 -21.71
CA ILE A 83 -1.70 15.52 -22.61
C ILE A 83 -0.68 14.41 -22.29
N GLY A 84 -1.13 13.35 -21.62
CA GLY A 84 -0.35 12.16 -21.26
C GLY A 84 -1.26 10.96 -20.97
N HIS A 85 -0.72 9.74 -20.91
CA HIS A 85 -1.50 8.54 -20.62
C HIS A 85 -1.62 8.35 -19.10
N LYS A 86 -2.84 8.40 -18.57
CA LYS A 86 -3.13 8.11 -17.16
C LYS A 86 -3.57 6.66 -17.00
N CYS A 87 -2.88 5.91 -16.15
CA CYS A 87 -3.28 4.55 -15.81
C CYS A 87 -4.56 4.57 -14.95
N PHE A 88 -5.57 3.78 -15.32
CA PHE A 88 -6.82 3.71 -14.57
C PHE A 88 -6.63 3.16 -13.15
N TYR A 89 -5.74 2.18 -12.99
CA TYR A 89 -5.58 1.46 -11.73
C TYR A 89 -4.71 2.24 -10.72
N CYS A 90 -3.53 2.69 -11.15
CA CYS A 90 -2.55 3.32 -10.26
C CYS A 90 -2.42 4.83 -10.44
N GLN A 91 -3.20 5.44 -11.34
CA GLN A 91 -3.18 6.88 -11.66
C GLN A 91 -1.82 7.44 -12.14
N LEU A 92 -0.83 6.57 -12.36
CA LEU A 92 0.48 6.90 -12.94
C LEU A 92 0.31 7.60 -14.29
N ARG A 93 1.05 8.69 -14.51
CA ARG A 93 1.03 9.47 -15.76
C ARG A 93 2.29 9.22 -16.59
N SER A 94 2.13 8.69 -17.81
CA SER A 94 3.23 8.33 -18.71
C SER A 94 3.16 9.05 -20.07
N CYS A 95 4.31 9.28 -20.71
CA CYS A 95 4.36 9.69 -22.11
C CYS A 95 4.03 8.53 -23.05
N ALA A 96 3.69 8.84 -24.30
CA ALA A 96 3.36 7.85 -25.32
C ALA A 96 4.46 6.80 -25.60
N ARG A 97 5.70 7.05 -25.16
CA ARG A 97 6.82 6.11 -25.28
C ARG A 97 6.94 5.17 -24.07
N CYS A 98 6.65 5.67 -22.86
CA CYS A 98 6.77 4.89 -21.64
C CYS A 98 5.49 4.12 -21.29
N GLY A 99 4.36 4.54 -21.85
CA GLY A 99 3.09 3.86 -21.68
C GLY A 99 2.06 4.35 -22.69
N GLY A 100 0.98 3.60 -22.83
CA GLY A 100 -0.05 3.84 -23.82
C GLY A 100 -0.82 2.56 -24.06
N ARG A 101 -2.04 2.68 -24.60
CA ARG A 101 -2.79 1.50 -25.03
C ARG A 101 -2.10 0.95 -26.28
N THR A 102 -1.52 -0.25 -26.21
CA THR A 102 -1.35 -1.05 -27.42
C THR A 102 -2.76 -1.28 -27.95
N ALA A 103 -3.08 -0.73 -29.12
CA ALA A 103 -4.33 -1.08 -29.79
C ALA A 103 -4.25 -2.58 -30.09
N SER A 104 -4.89 -3.39 -29.23
CA SER A 104 -5.01 -4.81 -29.49
C SER A 104 -5.86 -4.92 -30.76
N LYS A 105 -5.25 -5.32 -31.87
CA LYS A 105 -5.91 -5.45 -33.19
C LYS A 105 -6.88 -6.63 -33.25
N ASN A 106 -7.41 -7.11 -32.12
CA ASN A 106 -8.61 -7.92 -32.13
C ASN A 106 -9.84 -7.00 -32.24
N LYS A 107 -9.99 -6.39 -33.43
CA LYS A 107 -11.33 -6.05 -33.91
C LYS A 107 -11.99 -7.36 -34.33
N VAL A 108 -12.47 -8.15 -33.37
CA VAL A 108 -13.62 -9.00 -33.69
C VAL A 108 -14.79 -8.04 -33.74
N SER A 109 -15.06 -7.48 -34.92
CA SER A 109 -16.35 -6.87 -35.19
C SER A 109 -17.38 -8.00 -35.13
N VAL A 110 -17.86 -8.31 -33.93
CA VAL A 110 -19.05 -9.13 -33.81
C VAL A 110 -20.18 -8.24 -34.30
N ASN A 111 -20.47 -8.32 -35.61
CA ASN A 111 -21.64 -7.66 -36.19
C ASN A 111 -22.84 -8.13 -35.36
N GLN A 112 -23.54 -7.19 -34.74
CA GLN A 112 -24.66 -7.49 -33.84
C GLN A 112 -25.80 -8.24 -34.57
N SER A 113 -25.84 -8.14 -35.90
CA SER A 113 -26.70 -8.93 -36.79
C SER A 113 -26.26 -10.40 -36.95
N ILE A 114 -24.98 -10.75 -36.78
CA ILE A 114 -24.51 -12.14 -36.82
C ILE A 114 -24.88 -12.86 -35.51
N LEU A 115 -24.78 -12.19 -34.37
CA LEU A 115 -25.20 -12.75 -33.07
C LEU A 115 -26.69 -13.10 -33.05
N GLN A 116 -27.56 -12.24 -33.58
CA GLN A 116 -28.98 -12.58 -33.68
C GLN A 116 -29.24 -13.74 -34.66
N ASN A 117 -28.54 -13.78 -35.80
CA ASN A 117 -28.71 -14.88 -36.75
C ASN A 117 -28.17 -16.22 -36.23
N THR A 118 -27.06 -16.25 -35.49
CA THR A 118 -26.54 -17.50 -34.91
C THR A 118 -27.43 -18.00 -33.79
N VAL A 119 -27.94 -17.13 -32.91
CA VAL A 119 -28.86 -17.54 -31.84
C VAL A 119 -30.21 -17.97 -32.41
N ILE A 120 -30.74 -17.28 -33.43
CA ILE A 120 -31.99 -17.69 -34.11
C ILE A 120 -31.79 -19.02 -34.84
N LYS A 121 -30.65 -19.24 -35.51
CA LYS A 121 -30.36 -20.51 -36.17
C LYS A 121 -30.18 -21.66 -35.16
N PHE A 122 -29.53 -21.40 -34.04
CA PHE A 122 -29.38 -22.38 -32.96
C PHE A 122 -30.73 -22.71 -32.30
N LEU A 123 -31.62 -21.72 -32.11
CA LEU A 123 -32.97 -21.93 -31.62
C LEU A 123 -33.86 -22.67 -32.63
N TYR A 124 -33.70 -22.43 -33.94
CA TYR A 124 -34.44 -23.15 -34.98
C TYR A 124 -34.00 -24.61 -35.10
N GLU A 125 -32.70 -24.88 -35.02
CA GLU A 125 -32.15 -26.25 -34.97
C GLU A 125 -32.62 -26.96 -33.69
N LEU A 126 -32.55 -26.30 -32.52
CA LEU A 126 -33.08 -26.87 -31.27
C LEU A 126 -34.60 -27.14 -31.33
N LEU A 127 -35.38 -26.28 -31.98
CA LEU A 127 -36.83 -26.47 -32.16
C LEU A 127 -37.16 -27.59 -33.17
N LEU A 128 -36.34 -27.77 -34.21
CA LEU A 128 -36.44 -28.90 -35.14
C LEU A 128 -36.06 -30.23 -34.46
N ASP A 129 -35.07 -30.22 -33.57
CA ASP A 129 -34.70 -31.39 -32.76
C ASP A 129 -35.76 -31.73 -31.70
N ILE A 130 -36.42 -30.74 -31.10
CA ILE A 130 -37.51 -30.97 -30.12
C ILE A 130 -38.79 -31.46 -30.82
N SER A 131 -39.13 -30.93 -32.01
CA SER A 131 -40.32 -31.36 -32.75
C SER A 131 -40.18 -32.74 -33.39
N THR A 132 -38.97 -33.17 -33.76
CA THR A 132 -38.71 -34.55 -34.20
C THR A 132 -38.80 -35.55 -33.04
N PHE A 133 -38.45 -35.16 -31.82
CA PHE A 133 -38.61 -36.01 -30.63
C PHE A 133 -40.07 -36.22 -30.22
N TYR A 134 -40.96 -35.26 -30.50
CA TYR A 134 -42.39 -35.33 -30.15
C TYR A 134 -43.27 -36.04 -31.21
N ILE A 135 -42.68 -36.49 -32.32
CA ILE A 135 -43.38 -37.26 -33.38
C ILE A 135 -42.99 -38.76 -33.34
N ILE A 136 -42.03 -39.16 -32.49
CA ILE A 136 -41.54 -40.56 -32.36
C ILE A 136 -41.88 -41.18 -30.97
N ILE A 137 -42.86 -40.61 -30.26
CA ILE A 137 -43.57 -41.27 -29.14
C ILE A 137 -45.07 -41.21 -29.46
#